data_AF-A0A7X1E8Z2-F1
#
_entry.id   AF-A0A7X1E8Z2-F1
#
_cell.length_a   1.000
_cell.length_b   1.000
_cell.length_c   1.000
_cell.angle_alpha   90.00
_cell.angle_beta   90.00
_cell.angle_gamma   90.00
#
_symmetry.space_group_name_H-M   'P 1'
#
loop_
_entity.id
_entity.type
_entity.pdbx_description
1 polymer ?
#
loop_
_entity_poly.entity_id
_entity_poly.type
_entity_poly.pdbx_seq_one_letter_code
_entity_poly.pdbx_strand_id
1 'polypeptide(L)'
;MKSGDPEPKDDLLLVMAAKQSSPSRTLDVVSKSSNWLKSVLKGANVPFSYSSCEKEDHYGYAAVTIVRNYRGQPACLDIKIAEIRDRAYIFAEVRSLGKFEGTMFPFFGDLESDNERDLLLHYIADFVLSADS
;
A
#
# COMPACT_ATOMS: atom_id res chain seq x y z
N MET A 1 -16.64 10.47 -40.77
CA MET A 1 -15.76 10.90 -39.66
C MET A 1 -15.63 9.72 -38.72
N LYS A 2 -14.48 9.04 -38.73
CA LYS A 2 -14.22 7.91 -37.81
C LYS A 2 -13.85 8.52 -36.45
N SER A 3 -14.46 8.02 -35.39
CA SER A 3 -14.31 8.47 -34.00
C SER A 3 -12.83 8.68 -33.66
N GLY A 4 -12.50 9.87 -33.16
CA GLY A 4 -11.13 10.33 -32.91
C GLY A 4 -10.58 9.96 -31.54
N ASP A 5 -10.99 8.82 -30.98
CA ASP A 5 -10.42 8.31 -29.74
C ASP A 5 -9.25 7.36 -30.09
N PRO A 6 -8.06 7.56 -29.51
CA PRO A 6 -6.96 6.62 -29.64
C PRO A 6 -7.38 5.21 -29.20
N GLU A 7 -6.81 4.16 -29.80
CA GLU A 7 -7.05 2.81 -29.30
C GLU A 7 -6.43 2.67 -27.89
N PRO A 8 -7.01 1.89 -26.96
CA PRO A 8 -6.47 1.72 -25.60
C PRO A 8 -5.00 1.29 -25.53
N LYS A 9 -4.51 0.63 -26.59
CA LYS A 9 -3.10 0.28 -26.77
C LYS A 9 -2.22 1.53 -26.93
N ASP A 10 -2.66 2.49 -27.71
CA ASP A 10 -1.91 3.72 -27.99
C ASP A 10 -1.83 4.59 -26.72
N ASP A 11 -2.89 4.60 -25.91
CA ASP A 11 -2.90 5.26 -24.59
C ASP A 11 -1.84 4.66 -23.65
N LEU A 12 -1.76 3.33 -23.56
CA LEU A 12 -0.75 2.68 -22.71
C LEU A 12 0.68 2.95 -23.21
N LEU A 13 0.90 2.90 -24.52
CA LEU A 13 2.20 3.21 -25.12
C LEU A 13 2.62 4.66 -24.83
N LEU A 14 1.70 5.60 -24.90
CA LEU A 14 1.94 7.00 -24.55
C LEU A 14 2.33 7.15 -23.08
N VAL A 15 1.63 6.47 -22.16
CA VAL A 15 1.95 6.48 -20.72
C VAL A 15 3.32 5.87 -20.44
N MET A 16 3.66 4.76 -21.10
CA MET A 16 4.97 4.12 -20.96
C MET A 16 6.11 5.05 -21.43
N ALA A 17 5.96 5.69 -22.59
CA ALA A 17 6.95 6.64 -23.11
C ALA A 17 7.13 7.86 -22.19
N ALA A 18 6.03 8.38 -21.63
CA ALA A 18 6.08 9.46 -20.65
C ALA A 18 6.81 9.05 -19.36
N LYS A 19 6.58 7.83 -18.86
CA LYS A 19 7.26 7.30 -17.67
C LYS A 19 8.76 7.04 -17.90
N GLN A 20 9.15 6.59 -19.09
CA GLN A 20 10.56 6.37 -19.43
C GLN A 20 11.36 7.68 -19.54
N SER A 21 10.71 8.77 -19.95
CA SER A 21 11.34 10.08 -20.14
C SER A 21 11.38 10.95 -18.88
N SER A 22 10.74 10.51 -17.80
CA SER A 22 10.63 11.28 -16.55
C SER A 22 11.51 10.67 -15.44
N PRO A 23 12.26 11.47 -14.68
CA PRO A 23 12.99 10.97 -13.53
C PRO A 23 12.02 10.45 -12.46
N SER A 24 12.26 9.24 -11.95
CA SER A 24 11.43 8.66 -10.88
C SER A 24 11.57 9.45 -9.58
N ARG A 25 10.43 9.83 -9.00
CA ARG A 25 10.31 10.42 -7.66
C ARG A 25 9.83 9.41 -6.62
N THR A 26 9.79 8.14 -7.01
CA THR A 26 9.18 7.06 -6.24
C THR A 26 9.80 6.95 -4.86
N LEU A 27 11.14 7.00 -4.73
CA LEU A 27 11.82 6.95 -3.44
C LEU A 27 11.38 8.07 -2.49
N ASP A 28 11.27 9.31 -2.97
CA ASP A 28 10.87 10.45 -2.14
C ASP A 28 9.41 10.32 -1.67
N VAL A 29 8.51 10.02 -2.61
CA VAL A 29 7.06 9.90 -2.37
C VAL A 29 6.75 8.75 -1.41
N VAL A 30 7.35 7.59 -1.66
CA VAL A 30 7.17 6.38 -0.83
C VAL A 30 7.85 6.53 0.53
N SER A 31 9.05 7.11 0.60
CA SER A 31 9.75 7.31 1.87
C SER A 31 9.00 8.27 2.79
N LYS A 32 8.47 9.38 2.26
CA LYS A 32 7.65 10.32 3.04
C LYS A 32 6.44 9.62 3.65
N SER A 33 5.69 8.88 2.84
CA SER A 33 4.43 8.25 3.23
C SER A 33 4.65 7.05 4.16
N SER A 34 5.66 6.24 3.91
CA SER A 34 6.07 5.16 4.81
C SER A 34 6.58 5.68 6.15
N ASN A 35 7.30 6.81 6.19
CA ASN A 35 7.74 7.43 7.44
C ASN A 35 6.56 7.92 8.29
N TRP A 36 5.54 8.50 7.66
CA TRP A 36 4.29 8.85 8.34
C TRP A 36 3.65 7.62 8.98
N LEU A 37 3.41 6.55 8.20
CA LEU A 37 2.77 5.33 8.72
C LEU A 37 3.59 4.68 9.85
N LYS A 38 4.91 4.59 9.69
CA LYS A 38 5.81 4.10 10.75
C LYS A 38 5.70 4.93 12.02
N SER A 39 5.60 6.26 11.90
CA SER A 39 5.44 7.14 13.06
C SER A 39 4.13 6.89 13.79
N VAL A 40 3.03 6.72 13.05
CA VAL A 40 1.72 6.37 13.61
C VAL A 40 1.79 5.05 14.38
N LEU A 41 2.30 3.99 13.75
CA LEU A 41 2.39 2.66 14.36
C LEU A 41 3.30 2.64 15.59
N LYS A 42 4.45 3.33 15.54
CA LYS A 42 5.33 3.49 16.69
C LYS A 42 4.64 4.25 17.84
N GLY A 43 3.95 5.35 17.52
CA GLY A 43 3.22 6.14 18.50
C GLY A 43 2.08 5.36 19.19
N ALA A 44 1.44 4.45 18.46
CA ALA A 44 0.41 3.55 18.97
C ALA A 44 0.96 2.25 19.60
N ASN A 45 2.29 2.10 19.70
CA ASN A 45 2.95 0.90 20.21
C ASN A 45 2.52 -0.41 19.49
N VAL A 46 2.29 -0.33 18.18
CA VAL A 46 1.95 -1.49 17.33
C VAL A 46 3.24 -2.08 16.75
N PRO A 47 3.63 -3.33 17.08
CA PRO A 47 4.79 -3.95 16.48
C PRO A 47 4.58 -4.22 14.99
N PHE A 48 5.58 -3.91 14.16
CA PHE A 48 5.56 -4.12 12.72
C PHE A 48 6.95 -4.42 12.17
N SER A 49 6.98 -5.08 11.02
CA SER A 49 8.15 -5.24 10.15
C SER A 49 8.07 -4.24 8.99
N TYR A 50 9.22 -3.76 8.51
CA TYR A 50 9.29 -2.80 7.40
C TYR A 50 10.30 -3.27 6.35
N SER A 51 9.89 -3.23 5.08
CA SER A 51 10.75 -3.40 3.92
C SER A 51 10.76 -2.11 3.10
N SER A 52 11.95 -1.59 2.80
CA SER A 52 12.12 -0.36 2.02
C SER A 52 12.00 -0.60 0.52
N CYS A 53 11.60 0.46 -0.18
CA CYS A 53 11.84 0.58 -1.62
C CYS A 53 13.35 0.68 -1.87
N GLU A 54 13.93 -0.22 -2.66
CA GLU A 54 15.32 -0.11 -3.12
C GLU A 54 15.41 0.77 -4.37
N LYS A 55 16.59 1.36 -4.60
CA LYS A 55 16.80 2.32 -5.70
C LYS A 55 16.84 1.62 -7.06
N GLU A 56 17.28 0.37 -7.07
CA GLU A 56 17.36 -0.49 -8.25
C GLU A 56 16.02 -1.19 -8.59
N ASP A 57 15.04 -1.13 -7.68
CA ASP A 57 13.81 -1.92 -7.80
C ASP A 57 12.75 -1.15 -8.58
N HIS A 58 12.54 -1.53 -9.85
CA HIS A 58 11.62 -0.86 -10.78
C HIS A 58 10.15 -0.81 -10.32
N TYR A 59 9.80 -1.62 -9.31
CA TYR A 59 8.44 -1.72 -8.76
C TYR A 59 8.13 -0.70 -7.66
N GLY A 60 9.14 -0.04 -7.10
CA GLY A 60 8.97 1.26 -6.45
C GLY A 60 8.01 1.30 -5.25
N TYR A 61 8.01 0.30 -4.36
CA TYR A 61 7.11 0.27 -3.20
C TYR A 61 7.83 -0.06 -1.89
N ALA A 62 7.27 0.40 -0.78
CA ALA A 62 7.64 -0.02 0.56
C ALA A 62 6.54 -0.90 1.16
N ALA A 63 6.90 -1.80 2.07
CA ALA A 63 5.95 -2.66 2.74
C ALA A 63 6.06 -2.52 4.26
N VAL A 64 4.91 -2.51 4.93
CA VAL A 64 4.76 -2.60 6.37
C VAL A 64 3.90 -3.83 6.67
N THR A 65 4.39 -4.70 7.55
CA THR A 65 3.72 -5.94 7.90
C THR A 65 3.43 -5.96 9.40
N ILE A 66 2.17 -6.17 9.78
CA ILE A 66 1.74 -6.33 11.17
C ILE A 66 1.26 -7.76 11.35
N VAL A 67 1.88 -8.50 12.27
CA VAL A 67 1.50 -9.87 12.58
C VAL A 67 0.76 -9.93 13.90
N ARG A 68 -0.33 -10.69 13.94
CA ARG A 68 -1.16 -10.92 15.12
C ARG A 68 -1.65 -12.36 15.16
N ASN A 69 -2.00 -12.84 16.34
CA ASN A 69 -2.66 -14.14 16.49
C ASN A 69 -4.17 -13.93 16.63
N TYR A 70 -4.94 -14.79 15.99
CA TYR A 70 -6.39 -14.82 15.99
C TYR A 70 -6.86 -16.22 16.26
N ARG A 71 -7.53 -16.45 17.39
CA ARG A 71 -7.94 -17.78 17.83
C ARG A 71 -6.78 -18.79 17.75
N GLY A 72 -5.58 -18.36 18.13
CA GLY A 72 -4.35 -19.16 18.08
C GLY A 72 -3.76 -19.39 16.68
N GLN A 73 -4.28 -18.74 15.62
CA GLN A 73 -3.71 -18.78 14.28
C GLN A 73 -3.07 -17.44 13.91
N PRO A 74 -1.86 -17.42 13.34
CA PRO A 74 -1.24 -16.18 12.93
C PRO A 74 -1.93 -15.60 11.69
N ALA A 75 -2.23 -14.31 11.72
CA ALA A 75 -2.68 -13.52 10.59
C ALA A 75 -1.79 -12.30 10.42
N CYS A 76 -1.73 -11.82 9.18
CA CYS A 76 -0.79 -10.81 8.73
C CYS A 76 -1.57 -9.72 8.00
N LEU A 77 -1.44 -8.47 8.45
CA LEU A 77 -1.84 -7.30 7.70
C LEU A 77 -0.62 -6.78 6.95
N ASP A 78 -0.64 -6.92 5.63
CA ASP A 78 0.39 -6.38 4.73
C ASP A 78 -0.09 -5.08 4.12
N ILE A 79 0.72 -4.04 4.27
CA ILE A 79 0.45 -2.68 3.80
C ILE A 79 1.57 -2.29 2.84
N LYS A 80 1.25 -2.15 1.56
CA LYS A 80 2.18 -1.75 0.51
C LYS A 80 1.92 -0.30 0.11
N ILE A 81 2.96 0.51 0.04
CA ILE A 81 2.90 1.92 -0.34
C ILE A 81 3.69 2.08 -1.63
N ALA A 82 3.03 2.51 -2.70
CA ALA A 82 3.63 2.70 -4.02
C ALA A 82 3.35 4.12 -4.53
N GLU A 83 4.21 4.61 -5.43
CA GLU A 83 3.93 5.86 -6.15
C GLU A 83 3.14 5.59 -7.43
N ILE A 84 2.02 6.30 -7.60
CA ILE A 84 1.24 6.31 -8.83
C ILE A 84 0.93 7.77 -9.19
N ARG A 85 1.52 8.26 -10.28
CA ARG A 85 1.34 9.64 -10.78
C ARG A 85 1.77 10.69 -9.75
N ASP A 86 2.96 10.54 -9.21
CA ASP A 86 3.58 11.39 -8.19
C ASP A 86 2.88 11.41 -6.82
N ARG A 87 1.89 10.53 -6.62
CA ARG A 87 1.13 10.39 -5.38
C ARG A 87 1.37 9.04 -4.73
N ALA A 88 1.33 9.00 -3.42
CA ALA A 88 1.45 7.74 -2.68
C ALA A 88 0.09 7.07 -2.58
N TYR A 89 -0.01 5.87 -3.15
CA TYR A 89 -1.15 4.99 -2.96
C TYR A 89 -0.79 3.86 -2.02
N ILE A 90 -1.79 3.38 -1.30
CA ILE A 90 -1.67 2.27 -0.39
C ILE A 90 -2.57 1.12 -0.83
N PHE A 91 -2.05 -0.09 -0.66
CA PHE A 91 -2.78 -1.32 -0.78
C PHE A 91 -2.56 -2.11 0.50
N ALA A 92 -3.63 -2.45 1.20
CA ALA A 92 -3.56 -3.18 2.46
C ALA A 92 -4.46 -4.43 2.43
N GLU A 93 -3.90 -5.58 2.75
CA GLU A 93 -4.60 -6.86 2.72
C GLU A 93 -4.32 -7.66 4.00
N VAL A 94 -5.34 -8.36 4.51
CA VAL A 94 -5.16 -9.32 5.60
C VAL A 94 -5.08 -10.71 5.03
N ARG A 95 -4.02 -11.43 5.39
CA ARG A 95 -3.77 -12.82 5.02
C ARG A 95 -3.75 -13.68 6.27
N SER A 96 -4.61 -14.71 6.32
CA SER A 96 -4.49 -15.78 7.30
C SER A 96 -3.32 -16.66 6.90
N LEU A 97 -2.44 -17.03 7.84
CA LEU A 97 -1.34 -17.95 7.57
C LEU A 97 -1.76 -19.43 7.79
N GLY A 98 -3.08 -19.71 7.81
CA GLY A 98 -3.69 -21.01 8.06
C GLY A 98 -4.76 -21.46 7.04
N LYS A 99 -5.29 -22.69 7.21
CA LYS A 99 -6.08 -23.47 6.22
C LYS A 99 -7.51 -23.00 5.90
N PHE A 100 -8.01 -21.93 6.51
CA PHE A 100 -9.35 -21.40 6.20
C PHE A 100 -9.24 -19.97 5.66
N GLU A 101 -9.21 -19.86 4.34
CA GLU A 101 -9.10 -18.60 3.60
C GLU A 101 -10.49 -18.00 3.37
N GLY A 102 -10.92 -17.13 4.28
CA GLY A 102 -11.76 -16.01 3.87
C GLY A 102 -10.83 -14.89 3.43
N THR A 103 -10.83 -14.53 2.15
CA THR A 103 -10.19 -13.29 1.70
C THR A 103 -10.91 -12.12 2.37
N MET A 104 -10.23 -11.45 3.30
CA MET A 104 -10.74 -10.22 3.88
C MET A 104 -10.74 -9.11 2.83
N PHE A 105 -11.66 -8.16 2.94
CA PHE A 105 -11.78 -7.08 1.96
C PHE A 105 -10.50 -6.24 1.93
N PRO A 106 -9.79 -6.15 0.79
CA PRO A 106 -8.58 -5.36 0.70
C PRO A 106 -8.91 -3.87 0.71
N PHE A 107 -8.05 -3.08 1.36
CA PHE A 107 -8.14 -1.62 1.35
C PHE A 107 -7.21 -1.05 0.27
N PHE A 108 -7.70 -0.08 -0.49
CA PHE A 108 -6.93 0.70 -1.45
C PHE A 108 -7.27 2.18 -1.31
N GLY A 109 -6.28 3.07 -1.30
CA GLY A 109 -6.50 4.50 -1.14
C GLY A 109 -5.29 5.38 -1.48
N ASP A 110 -5.53 6.67 -1.71
CA ASP A 110 -4.57 7.76 -1.87
C ASP A 110 -4.18 8.32 -0.50
N LEU A 111 -2.91 8.22 -0.13
CA LEU A 111 -2.40 8.73 1.15
C LEU A 111 -2.34 10.26 1.22
N GLU A 112 -2.56 10.99 0.13
CA GLU A 112 -2.73 12.44 0.19
C GLU A 112 -4.12 12.83 0.73
N SER A 113 -5.13 11.97 0.57
CA SER A 113 -6.49 12.20 1.08
C SER A 113 -6.57 12.00 2.59
N ASP A 114 -7.04 13.03 3.32
CA ASP A 114 -7.27 12.92 4.78
C ASP A 114 -8.29 11.83 5.11
N ASN A 115 -9.36 11.72 4.31
CA ASN A 115 -10.40 10.71 4.52
C ASN A 115 -9.86 9.28 4.33
N GLU A 116 -9.02 9.05 3.33
CA GLU A 116 -8.48 7.70 3.08
C GLU A 116 -7.37 7.35 4.07
N ARG A 117 -6.61 8.35 4.55
CA ARG A 117 -5.71 8.19 5.69
C ARG A 117 -6.48 7.77 6.94
N ASP A 118 -7.59 8.44 7.24
CA ASP A 118 -8.45 8.09 8.39
C ASP A 118 -9.02 6.67 8.26
N LEU A 119 -9.53 6.31 7.08
CA LEU A 119 -10.02 4.95 6.80
C LEU A 119 -8.93 3.87 6.96
N LEU A 120 -7.69 4.15 6.54
CA LEU A 120 -6.56 3.25 6.77
C LEU A 120 -6.31 3.05 8.27
N LEU A 121 -6.38 4.11 9.07
CA LEU A 121 -6.19 4.02 10.52
C LEU A 121 -7.27 3.16 11.16
N HIS A 122 -8.52 3.33 10.74
CA HIS A 122 -9.63 2.47 11.15
C HIS A 122 -9.39 1.00 10.77
N TYR A 123 -8.96 0.74 9.52
CA TYR A 123 -8.67 -0.62 9.06
C TYR A 123 -7.53 -1.29 9.86
N ILE A 124 -6.47 -0.55 10.17
CA ILE A 124 -5.37 -1.03 11.03
C ILE A 124 -5.87 -1.28 12.45
N ALA A 125 -6.68 -0.38 13.01
CA ALA A 125 -7.21 -0.51 14.36
C ALA A 125 -8.11 -1.75 14.48
N ASP A 126 -9.01 -1.95 13.52
CA ASP A 126 -9.90 -3.11 13.47
C ASP A 126 -9.09 -4.40 13.42
N PHE A 127 -8.01 -4.46 12.62
CA PHE A 127 -7.08 -5.58 12.64
C PHE A 127 -6.42 -5.73 14.03
N VAL A 128 -5.73 -4.72 14.53
CA VAL A 128 -4.98 -4.82 15.79
C VAL A 128 -5.87 -5.21 16.98
N LEU A 129 -7.10 -4.70 17.06
CA LEU A 129 -8.03 -4.93 18.18
C LEU A 129 -8.80 -6.25 18.09
N SER A 130 -8.92 -6.83 16.89
CA SER A 130 -9.60 -8.12 16.71
C SER A 130 -8.71 -9.32 17.04
N ALA A 131 -7.41 -9.09 17.21
CA ALA A 131 -6.44 -10.10 17.60
C ALA A 131 -6.62 -10.57 19.04
N ASP A 132 -6.15 -11.79 19.32
CA ASP A 132 -6.05 -12.31 20.69
C ASP A 132 -5.13 -11.40 21.53
N SER A 133 -5.51 -11.18 22.79
CA SER A 133 -4.75 -10.41 23.78
C SER A 133 -3.50 -11.13 24.27
#